data_AF-A0A537NN77-F1
#
_entry.id   AF-A0A537NN77-F1
#
_cell.length_a   1.000
_cell.length_b   1.000
_cell.length_c   1.000
_cell.angle_alpha   90.00
_cell.angle_beta   90.00
_cell.angle_gamma   90.00
#
_symmetry.space_group_name_H-M   'P 1'
#
loop_
_entity.id
_entity.type
_entity.pdbx_description
1 polymer ?
#
loop_
_entity_poly.entity_id
_entity_poly.type
_entity_poly.pdbx_seq_one_letter_code
_entity_poly.pdbx_strand_id
1 'polypeptide(L)'
;RNWGALEHHQNLHFEACYYQAIDFAIARKLKRVEAGAQGPHKLARGYVPKSTYSLHYLAHPGLSRAIADYLDQERLAVEEDQSALAAHAPFRNAVEDEF
;
A
#
# COMPACT_ATOMS: atom_id res chain seq x y z
N ARG A 1 18.13 -5.51 10.87
CA ARG A 1 19.23 -6.10 10.07
C ARG A 1 18.58 -6.88 8.92
N ASN A 2 19.05 -6.72 7.68
CA ASN A 2 18.48 -7.44 6.53
C ASN A 2 19.05 -8.87 6.44
N TRP A 3 18.23 -9.81 6.00
CA TRP A 3 18.66 -11.21 5.83
C TRP A 3 19.81 -11.28 4.82
N GLY A 4 20.87 -12.01 5.16
CA GLY A 4 22.04 -12.20 4.29
C GLY A 4 22.96 -10.99 4.15
N ALA A 5 22.74 -9.90 4.89
CA ALA A 5 23.57 -8.70 4.78
C ALA A 5 24.97 -8.90 5.40
N LEU A 6 26.01 -8.60 4.60
CA LEU A 6 27.41 -8.53 5.03
C LEU A 6 27.70 -7.26 5.84
N GLU A 7 27.04 -6.16 5.48
CA GLU A 7 27.20 -4.85 6.11
C GLU A 7 25.86 -4.29 6.60
N HIS A 8 25.91 -3.42 7.59
CA HIS A 8 24.74 -2.69 8.06
C HIS A 8 24.70 -1.29 7.46
N HIS A 9 23.62 -1.00 6.73
CA HIS A 9 23.30 0.36 6.32
C HIS A 9 21.97 0.77 6.95
N GLN A 10 21.96 1.93 7.59
CA GLN A 10 20.75 2.51 8.16
C GLN A 10 19.74 2.79 7.05
N ASN A 11 18.46 2.50 7.28
CA ASN A 11 17.37 2.74 6.34
C ASN A 11 17.44 2.03 4.98
N LEU A 12 18.33 1.05 4.78
CA LEU A 12 18.53 0.37 3.49
C LEU A 12 17.25 -0.21 2.89
N HIS A 13 16.35 -0.73 3.72
CA HIS A 13 15.06 -1.25 3.25
C HIS A 13 14.23 -0.16 2.56
N PHE A 14 14.20 1.05 3.10
CA PHE A 14 13.45 2.17 2.52
C PHE A 14 14.09 2.65 1.22
N GLU A 15 15.42 2.77 1.21
CA GLU A 15 16.15 3.13 0.01
C GLU A 15 15.85 2.15 -1.13
N ALA A 16 16.08 0.85 -0.90
CA ALA A 16 15.96 -0.16 -1.94
C ALA A 16 14.51 -0.46 -2.35
N CYS A 17 13.57 -0.50 -1.40
CA CYS A 17 12.19 -0.94 -1.67
C CYS A 17 11.24 0.21 -2.03
N TYR A 18 11.57 1.46 -1.70
CA TYR A 18 10.69 2.61 -1.91
C TYR A 18 11.33 3.66 -2.82
N TYR A 19 12.43 4.28 -2.40
CA TYR A 19 12.98 5.43 -3.11
C TYR A 19 13.55 5.05 -4.49
N GLN A 20 14.30 3.95 -4.58
CA GLN A 20 14.77 3.44 -5.87
C GLN A 20 13.62 3.07 -6.83
N ALA A 21 12.50 2.54 -6.30
CA ALA A 21 11.34 2.21 -7.12
C ALA A 21 10.62 3.48 -7.64
N ILE A 22 10.53 4.52 -6.82
CA ILE A 22 9.99 5.83 -7.20
C ILE A 22 10.87 6.46 -8.29
N ASP A 23 12.19 6.53 -8.08
CA ASP A 23 13.14 7.10 -9.04
C ASP A 23 13.08 6.37 -10.39
N PHE A 24 13.03 5.04 -10.35
CA PHE A 24 12.86 4.21 -11.54
C PHE A 24 11.58 4.56 -12.32
N ALA A 25 10.46 4.71 -11.61
CA ALA A 25 9.17 5.05 -12.21
C ALA A 25 9.19 6.45 -12.85
N ILE A 26 9.75 7.45 -12.15
CA ILE A 26 9.90 8.82 -12.66
C ILE A 26 10.76 8.83 -13.93
N ALA A 27 11.93 8.21 -13.88
CA ALA A 27 12.86 8.18 -15.01
C ALA A 27 12.24 7.54 -16.28
N ARG A 28 11.35 6.56 -16.10
CA ARG A 28 10.63 5.87 -17.18
C ARG A 28 9.26 6.44 -17.50
N LYS A 29 8.87 7.54 -16.84
CA LYS A 29 7.55 8.17 -17.00
C LYS A 29 6.40 7.19 -16.73
N LEU A 30 6.60 6.25 -15.82
CA LEU A 30 5.53 5.37 -15.34
C LEU A 30 4.60 6.18 -14.45
N LYS A 31 3.28 5.98 -14.61
CA LYS A 31 2.27 6.76 -13.89
C LYS A 31 2.09 6.32 -12.43
N ARG A 32 2.53 5.10 -12.08
CA ARG A 32 2.23 4.46 -10.79
C ARG A 32 3.40 3.61 -10.32
N VAL A 33 3.59 3.56 -9.00
CA VAL A 33 4.51 2.67 -8.29
C VAL A 33 3.81 2.19 -7.03
N GLU A 34 3.90 0.89 -6.74
CA GLU A 34 3.23 0.28 -5.60
C GLU A 34 4.25 -0.23 -4.59
N ALA A 35 4.09 0.15 -3.32
CA ALA A 35 4.98 -0.23 -2.22
C ALA A 35 4.60 -1.58 -1.56
N GLY A 36 3.72 -2.36 -2.20
CA GLY A 36 3.09 -3.54 -1.62
C GLY A 36 2.12 -3.22 -0.47
N ALA A 37 1.66 -4.25 0.25
CA ALA A 37 0.71 -4.11 1.34
C ALA A 37 1.34 -3.60 2.65
N GLN A 38 0.52 -2.99 3.53
CA GLN A 38 0.80 -2.63 4.93
C GLN A 38 1.78 -1.48 5.24
N GLY A 39 1.52 -0.78 6.35
CA GLY A 39 2.47 0.09 7.05
C GLY A 39 2.21 1.60 6.92
N PRO A 40 1.85 2.30 8.02
CA PRO A 40 1.63 3.75 7.99
C PRO A 40 2.90 4.54 7.65
N HIS A 41 4.08 3.93 7.82
CA HIS A 41 5.37 4.50 7.47
C HIS A 41 5.51 4.82 5.96
N LYS A 42 4.67 4.25 5.10
CA LYS A 42 4.65 4.53 3.65
C LYS A 42 4.19 5.94 3.30
N LEU A 43 3.29 6.50 4.11
CA LEU A 43 2.73 7.84 3.88
C LEU A 43 3.83 8.92 3.95
N ALA A 44 4.66 8.86 4.99
CA ALA A 44 5.81 9.75 5.16
C ALA A 44 6.90 9.58 4.07
N ARG A 45 6.75 8.58 3.19
CA ARG A 45 7.71 8.24 2.12
C ARG A 45 7.13 8.46 0.74
N GLY A 46 5.94 9.07 0.64
CA GLY A 46 5.33 9.51 -0.61
C GLY A 46 4.30 8.55 -1.22
N TYR A 47 3.98 7.44 -0.55
CA TYR A 47 2.90 6.55 -0.99
C TYR A 47 1.60 6.90 -0.29
N VAL A 48 0.56 7.19 -1.06
CA VAL A 48 -0.79 7.42 -0.55
C VAL A 48 -1.59 6.12 -0.49
N PRO A 49 -2.51 5.95 0.48
CA PRO A 49 -3.39 4.79 0.53
C PRO A 49 -4.26 4.72 -0.73
N LYS A 50 -4.41 3.51 -1.27
CA LYS A 50 -5.34 3.20 -2.37
C LYS A 50 -5.93 1.82 -2.16
N SER A 51 -7.26 1.72 -2.32
CA SER A 51 -7.95 0.42 -2.37
C SER A 51 -7.39 -0.44 -3.49
N THR A 52 -7.03 -1.67 -3.12
CA THR A 52 -6.54 -2.70 -4.03
C THR A 52 -7.42 -3.92 -3.87
N TYR A 53 -7.82 -4.52 -4.98
CA TYR A 53 -8.75 -5.64 -5.00
C TYR A 53 -8.02 -6.91 -5.45
N SER A 54 -8.43 -8.04 -4.89
CA SER A 54 -7.94 -9.35 -5.28
C SER A 54 -9.11 -10.31 -5.39
N LEU A 55 -8.95 -11.34 -6.23
CA LEU A 55 -9.96 -12.35 -6.46
C LEU A 55 -9.46 -13.71 -5.97
N HIS A 56 -10.24 -14.35 -5.12
CA HIS A 56 -9.89 -15.64 -4.52
C HIS A 56 -11.02 -16.64 -4.76
N TYR A 57 -10.67 -17.82 -5.27
CA TYR A 57 -11.61 -18.94 -5.35
C TYR A 57 -11.52 -19.78 -4.08
N LEU A 58 -12.66 -19.96 -3.42
CA LEU A 58 -12.77 -20.71 -2.17
C LEU A 58 -13.65 -21.93 -2.38
N ALA A 59 -13.03 -23.10 -2.55
CA ALA A 59 -13.73 -24.35 -2.83
C ALA A 59 -14.61 -24.81 -1.64
N HIS A 60 -14.17 -24.57 -0.41
CA HIS A 60 -14.88 -25.04 0.78
C HIS A 60 -15.97 -24.03 1.20
N PRO A 61 -17.27 -24.40 1.18
CA PRO A 61 -18.36 -23.45 1.45
C PRO A 61 -18.32 -22.83 2.85
N GLY A 62 -17.85 -23.58 3.84
CA GLY A 62 -17.69 -23.05 5.21
C GLY A 62 -16.62 -21.97 5.31
N LEU A 63 -15.52 -22.12 4.55
CA LEU A 63 -14.46 -21.12 4.53
C LEU A 63 -14.92 -19.87 3.76
N SER A 64 -15.62 -20.07 2.65
CA SER A 64 -16.21 -18.97 1.88
C SER A 64 -17.16 -18.11 2.71
N ARG A 65 -18.01 -18.72 3.55
CA ARG A 65 -18.90 -17.97 4.45
C ARG A 65 -18.13 -17.21 5.52
N ALA A 66 -17.22 -17.88 6.23
CA ALA A 66 -16.42 -17.22 7.27
C ALA A 66 -15.62 -16.03 6.74
N ILE A 67 -15.06 -16.12 5.53
CA ILE A 67 -14.37 -15.00 4.89
C ILE A 67 -15.38 -13.91 4.49
N ALA A 68 -16.53 -14.25 3.91
CA ALA A 68 -17.54 -13.26 3.54
C ALA A 68 -18.02 -12.44 4.76
N ASP A 69 -18.32 -13.12 5.87
CA ASP A 69 -18.77 -12.48 7.12
C ASP A 69 -17.71 -11.54 7.70
N TYR A 70 -16.43 -11.93 7.63
CA TYR A 70 -15.32 -11.07 8.05
C TYR A 70 -15.15 -9.84 7.16
N LEU A 71 -15.26 -10.03 5.83
CA LEU A 71 -15.05 -8.96 4.85
C LEU A 71 -16.08 -7.82 4.98
N ASP A 72 -17.27 -8.08 5.53
CA ASP A 72 -18.25 -7.02 5.81
C ASP A 72 -17.70 -5.99 6.81
N GLN A 73 -16.98 -6.43 7.82
CA GLN A 73 -16.38 -5.56 8.83
C GLN A 73 -15.03 -5.00 8.35
N GLU A 74 -14.21 -5.83 7.69
CA GLU A 74 -12.90 -5.41 7.20
C GLU A 74 -13.01 -4.26 6.20
N ARG A 75 -14.00 -4.28 5.29
CA ARG A 75 -14.20 -3.21 4.31
C ARG A 75 -14.39 -1.84 4.97
N LEU A 76 -15.25 -1.76 5.98
CA LEU A 76 -15.52 -0.52 6.71
C LEU A 76 -14.24 -0.03 7.42
N ALA A 77 -13.54 -0.93 8.12
CA ALA A 77 -12.30 -0.59 8.81
C ALA A 77 -11.21 -0.10 7.84
N VAL A 78 -11.06 -0.74 6.68
CA VAL A 78 -10.10 -0.33 5.65
C VAL A 78 -10.47 1.05 5.07
N GLU A 79 -11.75 1.32 4.82
CA GLU A 79 -12.20 2.63 4.32
C GLU A 79 -11.93 3.75 5.35
N GLU A 80 -12.21 3.50 6.63
CA GLU A 80 -11.91 4.42 7.73
C GLU A 80 -10.40 4.70 7.84
N ASP A 81 -9.57 3.65 7.82
CA ASP A 81 -8.11 3.77 7.85
C ASP A 81 -7.57 4.54 6.65
N GLN A 82 -8.10 4.29 5.45
CA GLN A 82 -7.68 5.02 4.25
C GLN A 82 -8.02 6.50 4.36
N SER A 83 -9.22 6.83 4.83
CA SER A 83 -9.67 8.21 5.04
C SER A 83 -8.79 8.94 6.07
N ALA A 84 -8.52 8.29 7.21
CA ALA A 84 -7.64 8.84 8.25
C ALA A 84 -6.22 9.08 7.72
N LEU A 85 -5.62 8.12 7.02
CA LEU A 85 -4.28 8.26 6.43
C LEU A 85 -4.24 9.33 5.33
N ALA A 86 -5.28 9.43 4.50
CA ALA A 86 -5.36 10.45 3.45
C ALA A 86 -5.41 11.86 4.03
N ALA A 87 -6.09 12.08 5.16
CA ALA A 87 -6.11 13.36 5.87
C ALA A 87 -4.72 13.81 6.37
N HIS A 88 -3.79 12.87 6.53
CA HIS A 88 -2.41 13.13 6.93
C HIS A 88 -1.43 13.16 5.75
N ALA A 89 -1.90 13.04 4.50
CA ALA A 89 -1.04 13.02 3.33
C ALA A 89 -0.34 14.39 3.14
N PRO A 90 0.97 14.42 2.86
CA PRO A 90 1.73 15.67 2.70
C PRO A 90 1.51 16.33 1.32
N PHE A 91 0.52 15.87 0.56
CA PHE A 91 0.22 16.35 -0.78
C PHE A 91 -0.98 17.27 -0.76
N ARG A 92 -0.96 18.30 -1.62
CA ARG A 92 -2.13 19.15 -1.81
C ARG A 92 -3.27 18.31 -2.37
N ASN A 93 -4.48 18.46 -1.83
CA ASN A 93 -5.68 17.85 -2.39
C ASN A 93 -5.82 18.33 -3.85
N ALA A 94 -5.41 17.49 -4.80
CA ALA A 94 -5.64 17.73 -6.21
C ALA A 94 -7.14 17.50 -6.45
N VAL A 95 -7.78 18.44 -7.14
CA VAL A 95 -9.14 18.29 -7.66
C VAL A 95 -9.21 16.96 -8.40
N GLU A 96 -10.24 16.16 -8.14
CA GLU A 96 -10.47 14.84 -8.72
C GLU A 96 -10.32 14.92 -10.25
N ASP A 97 -9.21 14.41 -10.79
CA ASP A 97 -9.14 14.11 -12.22
C ASP A 97 -10.02 12.88 -12.44
N GLU A 98 -11.21 13.13 -12.99
CA GLU A 98 -12.11 12.12 -13.54
C GLU A 98 -11.35 11.28 -14.58
N PHE A 99 -11.55 9.96 -14.51
CA PHE A 99 -10.88 8.95 -15.32
C PHE A 99 -11.19 9.05 -16.82
#